data_AF-S7V2J7-F1
#
_entry.id   AF-S7V2J7-F1
#
_cell.length_a   1.000
_cell.length_b   1.000
_cell.length_c   1.000
_cell.angle_alpha   90.00
_cell.angle_beta   90.00
_cell.angle_gamma   90.00
#
_symmetry.space_group_name_H-M   'P 1'
#
loop_
_entity.id
_entity.type
_entity.pdbx_description
1 polymer ?
#
loop_
_entity_poly.entity_id
_entity_poly.type
_entity_poly.pdbx_seq_one_letter_code
_entity_poly.pdbx_strand_id
1 'polypeptide(L)'
;MRQRKIRSIAVPPLGSGLDGLQWSRVKATIEAAFEDMPDVLLALYEPKGSPEAKDMPVGTAKPKMTLARALLIKLMKQYARFAYRMTLLEIQKLAYFLQESGMDLKLRYVKHLYGPYAHNLNNVLEILEEHHIRGYGDTQKPDVEVTLLPDADKVADHFLQKNQSAAGHLERVADLVDGFETPYGMELLASVHWSLIHDGEVSDAESAVAAMALWNDRKRRLFKPAHIRLAWERLSGRGMDKSGPMPADKG
;
A
#
# COMPACT_ATOMS: atom_id res chain seq x y z
N MET A 1 -10.71 -38.32 33.44
CA MET A 1 -10.20 -39.23 32.38
C MET A 1 -10.44 -40.70 32.69
N ARG A 2 -10.06 -41.17 33.89
CA ARG A 2 -10.21 -42.58 34.33
C ARG A 2 -11.64 -43.14 34.19
N GLN A 3 -12.66 -42.39 34.61
CA GLN A 3 -14.07 -42.79 34.48
C GLN A 3 -14.53 -43.00 33.02
N ARG A 4 -13.92 -42.29 32.05
CA ARG A 4 -14.29 -42.36 30.63
C ARG A 4 -13.28 -43.14 29.78
N LYS A 5 -12.29 -43.79 30.39
CA LYS A 5 -11.23 -44.57 29.71
C LYS A 5 -10.56 -43.81 28.54
N ILE A 6 -10.37 -42.49 28.71
CA ILE A 6 -9.72 -41.63 27.72
C ILE A 6 -8.22 -41.97 27.67
N ARG A 7 -7.69 -42.24 26.48
CA ARG A 7 -6.27 -42.61 26.24
C ARG A 7 -5.43 -41.47 25.66
N SER A 8 -6.07 -40.43 25.13
CA SER A 8 -5.38 -39.26 24.60
C SER A 8 -6.22 -38.00 24.79
N ILE A 9 -5.56 -36.87 24.98
CA ILE A 9 -6.23 -35.56 25.02
C ILE A 9 -5.36 -34.50 24.35
N ALA A 10 -6.01 -33.58 23.64
CA ALA A 10 -5.43 -32.33 23.19
C ALA A 10 -5.87 -31.20 24.13
N VAL A 11 -4.91 -30.44 24.66
CA VAL A 11 -5.18 -29.32 25.57
C VAL A 11 -4.71 -28.01 24.92
N PRO A 12 -5.62 -27.06 24.63
CA PRO A 12 -5.26 -25.74 24.10
C PRO A 12 -4.65 -24.85 25.21
N PRO A 13 -4.09 -23.67 24.87
CA PRO A 13 -3.52 -22.77 25.87
C PRO A 13 -4.60 -22.14 26.77
N LEU A 14 -4.83 -22.75 27.94
CA LEU A 14 -5.88 -22.37 28.87
C LEU A 14 -5.58 -21.00 29.51
N GLY A 15 -6.41 -19.99 29.24
CA GLY A 15 -6.35 -18.66 29.87
C GLY A 15 -5.07 -17.86 29.62
N SER A 16 -4.17 -18.31 28.73
CA SER A 16 -2.89 -17.65 28.44
C SER A 16 -2.96 -16.70 27.23
N GLY A 17 -4.17 -16.46 26.72
CA GLY A 17 -4.49 -15.47 25.68
C GLY A 17 -5.05 -14.17 26.29
N LEU A 18 -6.33 -13.91 26.08
CA LEU A 18 -7.02 -12.69 26.54
C LEU A 18 -7.02 -12.50 28.07
N ASP A 19 -6.96 -13.60 28.84
CA ASP A 19 -7.07 -13.59 30.30
C ASP A 19 -5.72 -13.39 31.02
N GLY A 20 -4.62 -13.28 30.27
CA GLY A 20 -3.31 -12.84 30.79
C GLY A 20 -2.58 -13.81 31.74
N LEU A 21 -3.01 -15.08 31.84
CA LEU A 21 -2.27 -16.05 32.64
C LEU A 21 -0.90 -16.33 32.02
N GLN A 22 0.13 -16.45 32.86
CA GLN A 22 1.46 -16.80 32.37
C GLN A 22 1.48 -18.27 31.91
N TRP A 23 1.76 -18.47 30.62
CA TRP A 23 1.77 -19.80 30.00
C TRP A 23 2.67 -20.80 30.72
N SER A 24 3.84 -20.37 31.18
CA SER A 24 4.77 -21.21 31.95
C SER A 24 4.12 -21.80 33.20
N ARG A 25 3.30 -21.02 33.91
CA ARG A 25 2.59 -21.46 35.12
C ARG A 25 1.42 -22.39 34.78
N VAL A 26 0.69 -22.09 33.70
CA VAL A 26 -0.42 -22.93 33.21
C VAL A 26 0.10 -24.28 32.75
N LYS A 27 1.17 -24.30 31.95
CA LYS A 27 1.85 -25.51 31.49
C LYS A 27 2.27 -26.39 32.65
N ALA A 28 2.98 -25.85 33.63
CA ALA A 28 3.41 -26.61 34.82
C ALA A 28 2.23 -27.19 35.61
N THR A 29 1.12 -26.44 35.71
CA THR A 29 -0.10 -26.93 36.40
C THR A 29 -0.75 -28.08 35.63
N ILE A 30 -0.79 -27.99 34.29
CA ILE A 30 -1.31 -29.07 33.45
C ILE A 30 -0.40 -30.29 33.55
N GLU A 31 0.92 -30.15 33.41
CA GLU A 31 1.86 -31.26 33.50
C GLU A 31 1.75 -32.00 34.85
N ALA A 32 1.69 -31.28 35.97
CA ALA A 32 1.49 -31.87 37.29
C ALA A 32 0.16 -32.64 37.43
N ALA A 33 -0.92 -32.16 36.80
CA ALA A 33 -2.22 -32.83 36.85
C ALA A 33 -2.26 -34.15 36.07
N PHE A 34 -1.31 -34.36 35.14
CA PHE A 34 -1.21 -35.56 34.30
C PHE A 34 -0.09 -36.52 34.74
N GLU A 35 0.72 -36.15 35.74
CA GLU A 35 1.81 -36.98 36.27
C GLU A 35 1.32 -38.35 36.76
N ASP A 36 0.16 -38.38 37.44
CA ASP A 36 -0.47 -39.61 37.93
C ASP A 36 -1.23 -40.40 36.84
N MET A 37 -1.06 -40.06 35.54
CA MET A 37 -1.76 -40.68 34.41
C MET A 37 -0.80 -41.01 33.25
N PRO A 38 0.23 -41.86 33.48
CA PRO A 38 1.26 -42.15 32.47
C PRO A 38 0.71 -42.83 31.20
N ASP A 39 -0.45 -43.49 31.30
CA ASP A 39 -1.11 -44.18 30.18
C ASP A 39 -1.93 -43.25 29.26
N VAL A 40 -1.96 -41.93 29.54
CA VAL A 40 -2.71 -40.94 28.76
C VAL A 40 -1.75 -40.08 27.95
N LEU A 41 -1.88 -40.13 26.62
CA LEU A 41 -1.12 -39.26 25.73
C LEU A 41 -1.64 -37.81 25.81
N LEU A 42 -0.84 -36.91 26.36
CA LEU A 42 -1.12 -35.47 26.43
C LEU A 42 -0.48 -34.73 25.25
N ALA A 43 -1.30 -34.14 24.38
CA ALA A 43 -0.87 -33.20 23.34
C ALA A 43 -1.16 -31.77 23.80
N LEU A 44 -0.16 -31.08 24.36
CA LEU A 44 -0.28 -29.71 24.85
C LEU A 44 0.09 -28.69 23.75
N TYR A 45 -0.82 -27.78 23.44
CA TYR A 45 -0.59 -26.72 22.46
C TYR A 45 -0.20 -25.43 23.17
N GLU A 46 0.97 -24.89 22.84
CA GLU A 46 1.46 -23.62 23.37
C GLU A 46 0.77 -22.43 22.70
N PRO A 47 0.57 -21.29 23.39
CA PRO A 47 0.10 -20.06 22.79
C PRO A 47 1.20 -19.53 21.87
N LYS A 48 1.20 -20.01 20.63
CA LYS A 48 1.75 -19.23 19.52
C LYS A 48 0.79 -18.06 19.37
N GLY A 49 1.30 -16.84 19.44
CA GLY A 49 0.52 -15.68 18.99
C GLY A 49 -0.05 -15.96 17.59
N SER A 50 -1.08 -15.21 17.18
CA SER A 50 -1.58 -15.30 15.81
C SER A 50 -0.38 -15.34 14.86
N PRO A 51 -0.34 -16.28 13.89
CA PRO A 51 0.73 -16.30 12.90
C PRO A 51 0.90 -14.88 12.37
N GLU A 52 2.14 -14.42 12.20
CA GLU A 52 2.34 -13.17 11.49
C GLU A 52 1.60 -13.30 10.16
N ALA A 53 0.90 -12.25 9.71
CA ALA A 53 0.13 -12.28 8.46
C ALA A 53 0.96 -12.79 7.27
N LYS A 54 2.29 -12.76 7.40
CA LYS A 54 3.23 -13.31 6.43
C LYS A 54 3.22 -14.83 6.26
N ASP A 55 2.80 -15.57 7.28
CA ASP A 55 2.88 -17.03 7.39
C ASP A 55 1.51 -17.72 7.22
N MET A 56 0.43 -16.95 7.02
CA MET A 56 -0.89 -17.50 6.74
C MET A 56 -0.97 -18.06 5.30
N PRO A 57 -1.51 -19.27 5.10
CA PRO A 57 -1.79 -19.78 3.77
C PRO A 57 -2.79 -18.89 3.05
N VAL A 58 -2.44 -18.44 1.85
CA VAL A 58 -3.32 -17.62 1.01
C VAL A 58 -4.50 -18.46 0.56
N GLY A 59 -5.67 -18.22 1.16
CA GLY A 59 -6.89 -19.00 0.92
C GLY A 59 -7.64 -18.64 -0.36
N THR A 60 -7.18 -17.61 -1.09
CA THR A 60 -7.85 -17.07 -2.27
C THR A 60 -7.13 -17.45 -3.56
N ALA A 61 -7.86 -17.51 -4.68
CA ALA A 61 -7.27 -17.80 -5.98
C ALA A 61 -6.36 -16.65 -6.44
N LYS A 62 -5.20 -16.99 -7.02
CA LYS A 62 -4.26 -15.99 -7.53
C LYS A 62 -4.93 -15.10 -8.58
N PRO A 63 -4.92 -13.76 -8.41
CA PRO A 63 -5.58 -12.87 -9.33
C PRO A 63 -4.91 -12.88 -10.70
N LYS A 64 -5.72 -12.77 -11.76
CA LYS A 64 -5.20 -12.58 -13.11
C LYS A 64 -4.42 -11.26 -13.19
N MET A 65 -3.20 -11.30 -13.71
CA MET A 65 -2.43 -10.08 -13.96
C MET A 65 -3.09 -9.25 -15.08
N THR A 66 -3.17 -7.95 -14.87
CA THR A 66 -3.66 -6.98 -15.86
C THR A 66 -2.60 -5.91 -16.09
N LEU A 67 -2.73 -5.14 -17.17
CA LEU A 67 -1.79 -4.07 -17.48
C LEU A 67 -1.69 -3.04 -16.33
N ALA A 68 -2.84 -2.60 -15.81
CA ALA A 68 -2.91 -1.68 -14.67
C ALA A 68 -2.21 -2.24 -13.41
N ARG A 69 -2.44 -3.52 -13.07
CA ARG A 69 -1.83 -4.17 -11.91
C ARG A 69 -0.32 -4.30 -12.08
N ALA A 70 0.13 -4.71 -13.27
CA ALA A 70 1.55 -4.84 -13.56
C ALA A 70 2.28 -3.49 -13.46
N LEU A 71 1.71 -2.43 -14.04
CA LEU A 71 2.26 -1.08 -13.97
C LEU A 71 2.31 -0.55 -12.54
N LEU A 72 1.24 -0.72 -11.76
CA LEU A 72 1.22 -0.32 -10.36
C LEU A 72 2.32 -1.04 -9.55
N ILE A 73 2.46 -2.37 -9.71
CA ILE A 73 3.52 -3.15 -9.06
C ILE A 73 4.92 -2.63 -9.46
N LYS A 74 5.13 -2.29 -10.74
CA LYS A 74 6.42 -1.73 -11.18
C LYS A 74 6.71 -0.36 -10.57
N LEU A 75 5.72 0.52 -10.48
CA LEU A 75 5.88 1.81 -9.79
C LEU A 75 6.17 1.63 -8.31
N MET A 76 5.45 0.75 -7.63
CA MET A 76 5.71 0.39 -6.23
C MET A 76 7.14 -0.13 -6.06
N LYS A 77 7.63 -0.96 -6.98
CA LYS A 77 9.00 -1.48 -6.96
C LYS A 77 10.05 -0.39 -7.15
N GLN A 78 9.79 0.57 -8.04
CA GLN A 78 10.69 1.71 -8.27
C GLN A 78 10.71 2.62 -7.04
N TYR A 79 9.55 2.96 -6.49
CA TYR A 79 9.43 3.79 -5.29
C TYR A 79 10.11 3.15 -4.07
N ALA A 80 9.98 1.83 -3.89
CA ALA A 80 10.64 1.12 -2.79
C ALA A 80 12.18 1.19 -2.82
N ARG A 81 12.81 1.58 -3.94
CA ARG A 81 14.28 1.73 -4.04
C ARG A 81 14.82 2.88 -3.20
N PHE A 82 13.99 3.88 -2.93
CA PHE A 82 14.39 5.06 -2.15
C PHE A 82 14.43 4.80 -0.64
N ALA A 83 14.19 3.55 -0.20
CA ALA A 83 14.18 3.13 1.20
C ALA A 83 13.19 3.90 2.09
N TYR A 84 12.21 4.58 1.50
CA TYR A 84 11.09 5.17 2.21
C TYR A 84 10.02 4.13 2.50
N ARG A 85 9.30 4.33 3.60
CA ARG A 85 8.05 3.61 3.88
C ARG A 85 7.06 3.92 2.76
N MET A 86 6.49 2.86 2.19
CA MET A 86 5.43 2.97 1.19
C MET A 86 4.11 2.67 1.86
N THR A 87 3.33 3.71 2.13
CA THR A 87 1.99 3.56 2.73
C THR A 87 0.90 3.59 1.65
N LEU A 88 -0.35 3.35 2.06
CA LEU A 88 -1.51 3.55 1.21
C LEU A 88 -1.53 4.95 0.57
N LEU A 89 -1.06 5.98 1.29
CA LEU A 89 -0.97 7.32 0.71
C LEU A 89 -0.04 7.34 -0.51
N GLU A 90 1.19 6.85 -0.41
CA GLU A 90 2.13 6.85 -1.53
C GLU A 90 1.57 6.06 -2.73
N ILE A 91 0.97 4.91 -2.48
CA ILE A 91 0.36 4.08 -3.54
C ILE A 91 -0.78 4.81 -4.24
N GLN A 92 -1.63 5.53 -3.49
CA GLN A 92 -2.69 6.36 -4.08
C GLN A 92 -2.12 7.44 -5.03
N LYS A 93 -0.94 8.00 -4.74
CA LYS A 93 -0.31 9.05 -5.56
C LYS A 93 0.41 8.45 -6.77
N LEU A 94 1.07 7.32 -6.62
CA LEU A 94 1.66 6.59 -7.75
C LEU A 94 0.58 6.18 -8.75
N ALA A 95 -0.53 5.62 -8.29
CA ALA A 95 -1.66 5.28 -9.14
C ALA A 95 -2.32 6.51 -9.77
N TYR A 96 -2.34 7.65 -9.05
CA TYR A 96 -2.87 8.91 -9.56
C TYR A 96 -2.05 9.40 -10.74
N PHE A 97 -0.73 9.54 -10.57
CA PHE A 97 0.16 9.97 -11.64
C PHE A 97 0.19 8.98 -12.80
N LEU A 98 0.05 7.68 -12.54
CA LEU A 98 -0.08 6.71 -13.61
C LEU A 98 -1.33 6.96 -14.46
N GLN A 99 -2.49 7.26 -13.85
CA GLN A 99 -3.69 7.62 -14.59
C GLN A 99 -3.52 8.94 -15.36
N GLU A 100 -2.98 9.97 -14.70
CA GLU A 100 -2.76 11.30 -15.29
C GLU A 100 -1.70 11.28 -16.41
N SER A 101 -0.83 10.25 -16.46
CA SER A 101 0.07 10.02 -17.59
C SER A 101 -0.65 9.59 -18.89
N GLY A 102 -1.97 9.39 -18.86
CA GLY A 102 -2.81 8.97 -19.98
C GLY A 102 -3.27 7.52 -19.93
N MET A 103 -3.00 6.78 -18.85
CA MET A 103 -3.50 5.42 -18.69
C MET A 103 -4.93 5.41 -18.17
N ASP A 104 -5.85 4.74 -18.89
CA ASP A 104 -7.22 4.52 -18.37
C ASP A 104 -7.24 3.41 -17.30
N LEU A 105 -6.96 3.79 -16.05
CA LEU A 105 -7.06 2.90 -14.90
C LEU A 105 -8.48 2.82 -14.34
N LYS A 106 -9.42 3.62 -14.86
CA LYS A 106 -10.80 3.76 -14.37
C LYS A 106 -10.88 4.12 -12.88
N LEU A 107 -9.86 4.79 -12.34
CA LEU A 107 -9.82 5.27 -10.96
C LEU A 107 -10.59 6.58 -10.86
N ARG A 108 -11.52 6.64 -9.90
CA ARG A 108 -12.36 7.82 -9.69
C ARG A 108 -11.77 8.67 -8.57
N TYR A 109 -10.87 9.56 -8.95
CA TYR A 109 -10.22 10.45 -8.00
C TYR A 109 -11.12 11.58 -7.55
N VAL A 110 -11.01 11.93 -6.28
CA VAL A 110 -11.63 13.11 -5.66
C VAL A 110 -10.59 13.90 -4.87
N LYS A 111 -10.85 15.19 -4.70
CA LYS A 111 -10.11 16.07 -3.81
C LYS A 111 -10.32 15.63 -2.36
N HIS A 112 -9.29 15.12 -1.68
CA HIS A 112 -9.39 14.58 -0.32
C HIS A 112 -8.35 15.18 0.65
N LEU A 113 -8.39 14.76 1.92
CA LEU A 113 -7.56 15.32 3.01
C LEU A 113 -6.05 15.34 2.69
N TYR A 114 -5.52 14.24 2.14
CA TYR A 114 -4.09 14.05 1.84
C TYR A 114 -3.81 14.13 0.33
N GLY A 115 -4.53 14.98 -0.40
CA GLY A 115 -4.42 15.07 -1.86
C GLY A 115 -5.45 14.21 -2.60
N PRO A 116 -5.24 13.92 -3.89
CA PRO A 116 -6.15 13.10 -4.68
C PRO A 116 -6.25 11.69 -4.10
N TYR A 117 -7.48 11.18 -4.05
CA TYR A 117 -7.77 9.84 -3.54
C TYR A 117 -8.83 9.13 -4.39
N ALA A 118 -8.58 7.87 -4.74
CA ALA A 118 -9.55 7.02 -5.42
C ALA A 118 -9.97 5.86 -4.51
N HIS A 119 -11.23 5.85 -4.07
CA HIS A 119 -11.75 4.79 -3.21
C HIS A 119 -11.70 3.42 -3.91
N ASN A 120 -11.91 3.37 -5.22
CA ASN A 120 -11.89 2.11 -5.96
C ASN A 120 -10.48 1.53 -6.19
N LEU A 121 -9.40 2.23 -5.81
CA LEU A 121 -8.07 1.64 -5.76
C LEU A 121 -7.95 0.61 -4.63
N ASN A 122 -8.70 0.78 -3.53
CA ASN A 122 -8.69 -0.13 -2.39
C ASN A 122 -9.04 -1.56 -2.80
N ASN A 123 -10.07 -1.73 -3.63
CA ASN A 123 -10.45 -3.02 -4.20
C ASN A 123 -9.31 -3.66 -5.01
N VAL A 124 -8.47 -2.86 -5.68
CA VAL A 124 -7.30 -3.38 -6.40
C VAL A 124 -6.25 -3.89 -5.43
N LEU A 125 -6.00 -3.15 -4.33
CA LEU A 125 -5.04 -3.55 -3.31
C LEU A 125 -5.51 -4.80 -2.56
N GLU A 126 -6.79 -4.90 -2.21
CA GLU A 126 -7.40 -6.10 -1.62
C GLU A 126 -7.21 -7.34 -2.51
N ILE A 127 -7.36 -7.18 -3.83
CA ILE A 127 -7.14 -8.28 -4.78
C ILE A 127 -5.65 -8.67 -4.86
N LEU A 128 -4.74 -7.71 -4.72
CA LEU A 128 -3.30 -7.95 -4.78
C LEU A 128 -2.71 -8.46 -3.46
N GLU A 129 -3.38 -8.20 -2.34
CA GLU A 129 -2.96 -8.59 -0.99
C GLU A 129 -2.77 -10.11 -0.93
N GLU A 130 -1.72 -10.53 -0.24
CA GLU A 130 -1.24 -11.92 -0.13
C GLU A 130 -0.74 -12.57 -1.44
N HIS A 131 -0.98 -11.97 -2.61
CA HIS A 131 -0.56 -12.52 -3.91
C HIS A 131 0.63 -11.80 -4.55
N HIS A 132 0.65 -10.48 -4.40
CA HIS A 132 1.66 -9.59 -4.98
C HIS A 132 2.13 -8.53 -3.99
N ILE A 133 1.28 -8.17 -3.03
CA ILE A 133 1.59 -7.21 -1.98
C ILE A 133 1.25 -7.80 -0.61
N ARG A 134 1.76 -7.18 0.45
CA ARG A 134 1.44 -7.51 1.83
C ARG A 134 1.44 -6.28 2.71
N GLY A 135 0.56 -6.27 3.70
CA GLY A 135 0.50 -5.26 4.76
C GLY A 135 -0.74 -4.37 4.67
N TYR A 136 -1.47 -4.40 3.54
CA TYR A 136 -2.72 -3.64 3.41
C TYR A 136 -3.80 -4.21 4.36
N GLY A 137 -3.96 -5.55 4.36
CA GLY A 137 -4.93 -6.25 5.21
C GLY A 137 -6.36 -5.71 5.07
N ASP A 138 -7.10 -5.66 6.19
CA ASP A 138 -8.50 -5.19 6.25
C ASP A 138 -8.62 -3.71 6.66
N THR A 139 -7.53 -2.93 6.61
CA THR A 139 -7.54 -1.52 7.05
C THR A 139 -7.31 -0.56 5.89
N GLN A 140 -8.14 0.47 5.82
CA GLN A 140 -8.00 1.58 4.87
C GLN A 140 -7.37 2.81 5.54
N LYS A 141 -6.61 2.59 6.62
CA LYS A 141 -5.90 3.67 7.30
C LYS A 141 -4.84 4.27 6.37
N PRO A 142 -4.71 5.60 6.31
CA PRO A 142 -3.77 6.25 5.38
C PRO A 142 -2.31 5.80 5.53
N ASP A 143 -1.88 5.53 6.76
CA ASP A 143 -0.51 5.22 7.15
C ASP A 143 -0.18 3.72 7.14
N VAL A 144 -1.09 2.87 6.66
CA VAL A 144 -0.81 1.43 6.54
C VAL A 144 0.33 1.19 5.55
N GLU A 145 1.37 0.50 6.01
CA GLU A 145 2.54 0.17 5.20
C GLU A 145 2.27 -1.05 4.33
N VAL A 146 2.64 -0.95 3.06
CA VAL A 146 2.45 -1.99 2.06
C VAL A 146 3.78 -2.30 1.42
N THR A 147 4.07 -3.60 1.31
CA THR A 147 5.30 -4.11 0.72
C THR A 147 5.00 -5.02 -0.45
N LEU A 148 5.91 -5.10 -1.42
CA LEU A 148 5.82 -6.09 -2.48
C LEU A 148 6.26 -7.46 -1.97
N LEU A 149 5.51 -8.51 -2.32
CA LEU A 149 5.94 -9.87 -2.09
C LEU A 149 7.09 -10.25 -3.02
N PRO A 150 7.90 -11.26 -2.67
CA PRO A 150 8.92 -11.81 -3.54
C PRO A 150 8.35 -12.13 -4.93
N ASP A 151 9.14 -11.85 -5.97
CA ASP A 151 8.81 -12.09 -7.38
C ASP A 151 7.61 -11.33 -7.95
N ALA A 152 6.90 -10.51 -7.18
CA ALA A 152 5.78 -9.72 -7.69
C ALA A 152 6.21 -8.82 -8.88
N ASP A 153 7.40 -8.22 -8.78
CA ASP A 153 8.01 -7.42 -9.83
C ASP A 153 8.38 -8.26 -11.06
N LYS A 154 8.90 -9.47 -10.88
CA LYS A 154 9.21 -10.40 -11.98
C LYS A 154 7.96 -10.83 -12.74
N VAL A 155 6.86 -11.09 -12.03
CA VAL A 155 5.56 -11.42 -12.65
C VAL A 155 5.05 -10.24 -13.46
N ALA A 156 5.16 -9.02 -12.92
CA ALA A 156 4.81 -7.81 -13.65
C ALA A 156 5.70 -7.61 -14.89
N ASP A 157 7.02 -7.81 -14.78
CA ASP A 157 7.95 -7.70 -15.91
C ASP A 157 7.61 -8.68 -17.03
N HIS A 158 7.38 -9.96 -16.69
CA HIS A 158 6.99 -10.95 -17.69
C HIS A 158 5.68 -10.57 -18.41
N PHE A 159 4.72 -9.99 -17.70
CA PHE A 159 3.48 -9.50 -18.30
C PHE A 159 3.72 -8.31 -19.24
N LEU A 160 4.60 -7.39 -18.85
CA LEU A 160 4.88 -6.16 -19.59
C LEU A 160 5.80 -6.35 -20.80
N GLN A 161 6.55 -7.45 -20.91
CA GLN A 161 7.37 -7.79 -22.09
C GLN A 161 6.58 -7.72 -23.41
N LYS A 162 5.28 -7.99 -23.36
CA LYS A 162 4.37 -7.96 -24.53
C LYS A 162 3.70 -6.60 -24.76
N ASN A 163 3.95 -5.60 -23.92
CA ASN A 163 3.25 -4.32 -23.88
C ASN A 163 4.24 -3.14 -23.79
N GLN A 164 5.04 -2.92 -24.84
CA GLN A 164 6.10 -1.89 -24.84
C GLN A 164 5.58 -0.45 -24.67
N SER A 165 4.35 -0.15 -25.11
CA SER A 165 3.74 1.18 -24.92
C SER A 165 3.58 1.58 -23.45
N ALA A 166 3.56 0.59 -22.55
CA ALA A 166 3.37 0.81 -21.12
C ALA A 166 4.63 1.34 -20.42
N ALA A 167 5.81 1.12 -20.99
CA ALA A 167 7.09 1.55 -20.42
C ALA A 167 7.20 3.08 -20.33
N GLY A 168 6.73 3.80 -21.36
CA GLY A 168 6.77 5.26 -21.37
C GLY A 168 5.88 5.92 -20.30
N HIS A 169 4.87 5.22 -19.78
CA HIS A 169 4.09 5.71 -18.64
C HIS A 169 4.85 5.53 -17.32
N LEU A 170 5.56 4.42 -17.14
CA LEU A 170 6.40 4.20 -15.95
C LEU A 170 7.51 5.24 -15.86
N GLU A 171 8.21 5.48 -16.97
CA GLU A 171 9.28 6.45 -17.06
C GLU A 171 8.79 7.85 -16.73
N ARG A 172 7.69 8.29 -17.37
CA ARG A 172 7.07 9.60 -17.08
C ARG A 172 6.73 9.80 -15.61
N VAL A 173 6.18 8.78 -14.94
CA VAL A 173 5.86 8.88 -13.51
C VAL A 173 7.12 8.90 -12.66
N ALA A 174 8.11 8.04 -12.94
CA ALA A 174 9.37 8.00 -12.22
C ALA A 174 10.11 9.34 -12.29
N ASP A 175 10.18 9.90 -13.49
CA ASP A 175 10.76 11.21 -13.78
C ASP A 175 10.04 12.37 -13.09
N LEU A 176 8.71 12.27 -13.01
CA LEU A 176 7.88 13.28 -12.36
C LEU A 176 8.14 13.31 -10.85
N VAL A 177 8.21 12.14 -10.20
CA VAL A 177 8.37 12.03 -8.75
C VAL A 177 9.82 12.10 -8.29
N ASP A 178 10.79 12.08 -9.21
CA ASP A 178 12.22 12.24 -8.91
C ASP A 178 12.50 13.54 -8.13
N GLY A 179 13.05 13.40 -6.92
CA GLY A 179 13.26 14.47 -5.94
C GLY A 179 12.04 14.81 -5.07
N PHE A 180 10.90 14.13 -5.25
CA PHE A 180 9.66 14.28 -4.49
C PHE A 180 9.24 12.99 -3.77
N GLU A 181 10.10 11.99 -3.67
CA GLU A 181 9.77 10.63 -3.23
C GLU A 181 9.53 10.50 -1.72
N THR A 182 9.68 11.58 -0.95
CA THR A 182 9.26 11.55 0.45
C THR A 182 7.72 11.62 0.56
N PRO A 183 7.09 11.12 1.64
CA PRO A 183 5.65 11.29 1.85
C PRO A 183 5.18 12.75 1.74
N TYR A 184 5.98 13.69 2.25
CA TYR A 184 5.76 15.13 2.10
C TYR A 184 5.78 15.56 0.62
N GLY A 185 6.80 15.13 -0.13
CA GLY A 185 6.99 15.48 -1.54
C GLY A 185 5.88 14.89 -2.42
N MET A 186 5.53 13.63 -2.23
CA MET A 186 4.47 12.94 -2.97
C MET A 186 3.12 13.62 -2.74
N GLU A 187 2.80 13.95 -1.49
CA GLU A 187 1.56 14.65 -1.16
C GLU A 187 1.53 16.06 -1.78
N LEU A 188 2.64 16.80 -1.67
CA LEU A 188 2.78 18.14 -2.25
C LEU A 188 2.57 18.10 -3.76
N LEU A 189 3.34 17.28 -4.48
CA LEU A 189 3.33 17.20 -5.92
C LEU A 189 1.94 16.81 -6.45
N ALA A 190 1.31 15.79 -5.86
CA ALA A 190 -0.01 15.33 -6.30
C ALA A 190 -1.11 16.36 -6.01
N SER A 191 -0.98 17.16 -4.95
CA SER A 191 -1.96 18.20 -4.63
C SER A 191 -1.83 19.40 -5.55
N VAL A 192 -0.61 19.83 -5.87
CA VAL A 192 -0.37 20.92 -6.82
C VAL A 192 -0.84 20.51 -8.22
N HIS A 193 -0.52 19.29 -8.65
CA HIS A 193 -1.02 18.76 -9.93
C HIS A 193 -2.54 18.70 -9.96
N TRP A 194 -3.18 18.22 -8.89
CA TRP A 194 -4.64 18.22 -8.79
C TRP A 194 -5.22 19.63 -8.99
N SER A 195 -4.68 20.64 -8.30
CA SER A 195 -5.19 21.99 -8.44
C SER A 195 -4.96 22.59 -9.82
N LEU A 196 -3.85 22.24 -10.50
CA LEU A 196 -3.59 22.63 -11.88
C LEU A 196 -4.62 22.04 -12.86
N ILE A 197 -4.90 20.74 -12.75
CA ILE A 197 -5.70 20.01 -13.74
C ILE A 197 -7.21 20.06 -13.43
N HIS A 198 -7.60 19.99 -12.16
CA HIS A 198 -8.98 19.74 -11.75
C HIS A 198 -9.68 20.95 -11.10
N ASP A 199 -8.95 21.89 -10.49
CA ASP A 199 -9.57 23.05 -9.80
C ASP A 199 -9.84 24.25 -10.74
N GLY A 200 -9.46 24.18 -12.04
CA GLY A 200 -9.82 25.14 -13.09
C GLY A 200 -9.15 26.53 -13.03
N GLU A 201 -8.96 27.08 -11.84
CA GLU A 201 -8.50 28.46 -11.59
C GLU A 201 -6.98 28.61 -11.43
N VAL A 202 -6.22 27.52 -11.44
CA VAL A 202 -4.76 27.57 -11.31
C VAL A 202 -4.09 27.64 -12.67
N SER A 203 -3.23 28.65 -12.86
CA SER A 203 -2.49 28.92 -14.10
C SER A 203 -1.03 29.34 -13.89
N ASP A 204 -0.63 29.60 -12.65
CA ASP A 204 0.73 30.00 -12.29
C ASP A 204 1.09 29.50 -10.86
N ALA A 205 2.35 29.70 -10.48
CA ALA A 205 2.85 29.28 -9.18
C ALA A 205 2.13 29.95 -8.00
N GLU A 206 1.69 31.20 -8.13
CA GLU A 206 1.05 31.94 -7.03
C GLU A 206 -0.42 31.52 -6.83
N SER A 207 -1.15 31.29 -7.92
CA SER A 207 -2.49 30.69 -7.89
C SER A 207 -2.44 29.27 -7.32
N ALA A 208 -1.38 28.50 -7.57
CA ALA A 208 -1.17 27.21 -6.92
C ALA A 208 -0.96 27.34 -5.40
N VAL A 209 -0.19 28.34 -4.96
CA VAL A 209 -0.02 28.64 -3.52
C VAL A 209 -1.37 28.99 -2.87
N ALA A 210 -2.17 29.85 -3.52
CA ALA A 210 -3.49 30.21 -3.03
C ALA A 210 -4.44 29.00 -2.96
N ALA A 211 -4.49 28.18 -4.02
CA ALA A 211 -5.31 26.97 -4.06
C ALA A 211 -4.94 25.97 -2.95
N MET A 212 -3.64 25.78 -2.72
CA MET A 212 -3.15 24.91 -1.64
C MET A 212 -3.51 25.43 -0.24
N ALA A 213 -3.49 26.75 -0.04
CA ALA A 213 -3.92 27.37 1.20
C ALA A 213 -5.44 27.23 1.45
N LEU A 214 -6.24 27.12 0.38
CA LEU A 214 -7.68 26.90 0.44
C LEU A 214 -8.08 25.41 0.51
N TRP A 215 -7.17 24.49 0.21
CA TRP A 215 -7.47 23.06 0.20
C TRP A 215 -7.95 22.55 1.57
N ASN A 216 -7.17 22.79 2.62
CA ASN A 216 -7.55 22.59 4.02
C ASN A 216 -6.51 23.23 4.97
N ASP A 217 -6.87 23.37 6.25
CA ASP A 217 -6.00 23.97 7.27
C ASP A 217 -4.67 23.22 7.46
N ARG A 218 -4.67 21.87 7.33
CA ARG A 218 -3.45 21.07 7.46
C ARG A 218 -2.45 21.43 6.36
N LYS A 219 -2.89 21.43 5.09
CA LYS A 219 -2.03 21.73 3.95
C LYS A 219 -1.51 23.16 3.98
N ARG A 220 -2.35 24.13 4.38
CA ARG A 220 -1.94 25.52 4.60
C ARG A 220 -0.77 25.65 5.57
N ARG A 221 -0.76 24.85 6.65
CA ARG A 221 0.32 24.87 7.66
C ARG A 221 1.53 24.03 7.26
N LEU A 222 1.29 22.93 6.55
CA LEU A 222 2.31 21.95 6.20
C LEU A 222 3.20 22.43 5.05
N PHE A 223 2.61 22.99 3.98
CA PHE A 223 3.32 23.29 2.75
C PHE A 223 3.79 24.74 2.71
N LYS A 224 5.11 24.94 2.63
CA LYS A 224 5.70 26.26 2.45
C LYS A 224 5.49 26.75 1.01
N PRO A 225 5.20 28.04 0.78
CA PRO A 225 5.06 28.59 -0.58
C PRO A 225 6.24 28.26 -1.50
N ALA A 226 7.47 28.33 -0.99
CA ALA A 226 8.67 27.97 -1.77
C ALA A 226 8.66 26.52 -2.28
N HIS A 227 8.16 25.57 -1.47
CA HIS A 227 8.06 24.17 -1.89
C HIS A 227 6.94 23.98 -2.94
N ILE A 228 5.83 24.71 -2.81
CA ILE A 228 4.74 24.70 -3.79
C ILE A 228 5.25 25.22 -5.15
N ARG A 229 6.06 26.27 -5.18
CA ARG A 229 6.69 26.78 -6.40
C ARG A 229 7.61 25.76 -7.06
N LEU A 230 8.42 25.05 -6.27
CA LEU A 230 9.27 23.98 -6.79
C LEU A 230 8.44 22.83 -7.41
N ALA A 231 7.33 22.45 -6.76
CA ALA A 231 6.42 21.46 -7.31
C ALA A 231 5.74 21.96 -8.60
N TRP A 232 5.36 23.23 -8.65
CA TRP A 232 4.84 23.87 -9.86
C TRP A 232 5.83 23.80 -11.02
N GLU A 233 7.07 24.22 -10.82
CA GLU A 233 8.14 24.17 -11.83
C GLU A 233 8.35 22.73 -12.36
N ARG A 234 8.35 21.74 -11.46
CA ARG A 234 8.45 20.32 -11.82
C ARG A 234 7.31 19.87 -12.75
N LEU A 235 6.09 20.33 -12.50
CA LEU A 235 4.90 19.95 -13.27
C LEU A 235 4.84 20.66 -14.63
N SER A 236 5.11 21.97 -14.66
CA SER A 236 5.13 22.77 -15.89
C SER A 236 6.26 22.34 -16.84
N GLY A 237 7.42 21.94 -16.31
CA GLY A 237 8.56 21.52 -17.14
C GLY A 237 8.43 20.15 -17.81
N ARG A 238 7.43 19.33 -17.43
CA ARG A 238 7.29 17.93 -17.89
C ARG A 238 5.98 17.63 -18.64
N GLY A 239 5.24 18.65 -19.06
CA GLY A 239 4.04 18.49 -19.89
C GLY A 239 2.88 17.76 -19.19
N MET A 240 2.83 17.82 -17.86
CA MET A 240 1.66 17.43 -17.06
C MET A 240 0.82 18.67 -16.72
N ASP A 241 0.47 19.42 -17.76
CA ASP A 241 -0.40 20.60 -17.69
C ASP A 241 -1.73 20.32 -18.41
N LYS A 242 -2.60 21.33 -18.52
CA LYS A 242 -3.95 21.20 -19.10
C LYS A 242 -3.97 20.71 -20.56
N SER A 243 -2.83 20.54 -21.22
CA SER A 243 -2.70 20.06 -22.61
C SER A 243 -2.97 18.57 -22.79
N GLY A 244 -3.03 17.78 -21.69
CA GLY A 244 -2.92 16.33 -21.79
C GLY A 244 -1.50 15.91 -22.22
N PRO A 245 -1.20 14.60 -22.28
CA PRO A 245 0.15 14.15 -22.61
C PRO A 245 0.57 14.71 -23.96
N MET A 246 1.71 15.42 -24.01
CA MET A 246 2.36 15.74 -25.29
C MET A 246 2.47 14.45 -26.12
N PRO A 247 2.19 14.51 -27.44
CA PRO A 247 2.42 13.37 -28.30
C PRO A 247 3.87 12.92 -28.11
N ALA A 248 4.06 11.60 -27.94
CA ALA A 248 5.40 11.02 -27.89
C ALA A 248 6.19 11.55 -29.10
N ASP A 249 7.30 12.22 -28.81
CA ASP A 249 8.14 12.83 -29.83
C ASP A 249 8.52 11.72 -30.82
N LYS A 250 8.08 11.87 -32.07
CA LYS A 250 8.54 11.01 -33.16
C LYS A 250 9.88 11.59 -33.60
N GLY A 251 10.95 11.21 -32.94
CA GLY A 251 12.32 11.58 -33.27
C GLY A 251 13.30 10.48 -32.91
#